data_AF-A0A8J0V0J4-F1
#
_entry.id   AF-A0A8J0V0J4-F1
#
_cell.length_a   1.000
_cell.length_b   1.000
_cell.length_c   1.000
_cell.angle_alpha   90.00
_cell.angle_beta   90.00
_cell.angle_gamma   90.00
#
_symmetry.space_group_name_H-M   'P 1'
#
loop_
_entity.id
_entity.type
_entity.pdbx_description
1 polymer ?
#
loop_
_entity_poly.entity_id
_entity_poly.type
_entity_poly.pdbx_seq_one_letter_code
_entity_poly.pdbx_strand_id
1 'polypeptide(L)'
;MFFRTSSEASLPDLPRYSLAKPYTTSYEISRFLQKCQKERDEAYRREELARDKLNRLEITARSQIQELKTKLKEVTNESKALHRTVKKLRLDLGLEGNPKFKGKMTKDVIKELQEKEEQCSRLKEDNGALSVQLKAMIPVITQTQKQKAEVEKQLQNSERKLQELQNENHHTSQLLQDSQRERDEFEKAYIILKKSIDEAKQHVNRSVQTTTSIPVSMQSSIKRIPRDTPSSQSFQARRKISLDPPNHSATTDRSTHKPYLSTAHS
;
A
#
# COMPACT_ATOMS: atom_id res chain seq x y z
N MET A 1 -44.89 -81.71 -16.03
CA MET A 1 -44.83 -81.77 -14.56
C MET A 1 -46.25 -81.61 -14.01
N PHE A 2 -46.71 -82.63 -13.26
CA PHE A 2 -47.67 -82.66 -12.15
C PHE A 2 -49.02 -81.88 -12.27
N PHE A 3 -50.23 -82.39 -12.02
CA PHE A 3 -50.83 -83.72 -11.81
C PHE A 3 -52.34 -83.59 -12.14
N ARG A 4 -52.97 -84.72 -12.51
CA ARG A 4 -54.44 -84.93 -12.54
C ARG A 4 -55.09 -84.57 -11.20
N THR A 5 -56.36 -84.15 -11.23
CA THR A 5 -57.50 -84.96 -10.74
C THR A 5 -58.82 -84.36 -11.20
N SER A 6 -59.59 -85.19 -11.90
CA SER A 6 -61.04 -85.12 -12.00
C SER A 6 -61.64 -85.01 -10.61
N SER A 7 -62.52 -84.04 -10.39
CA SER A 7 -63.42 -84.00 -9.25
C SER A 7 -64.80 -83.69 -9.81
N GLU A 8 -65.62 -84.74 -9.93
CA GLU A 8 -67.06 -84.63 -10.05
C GLU A 8 -67.57 -83.80 -8.86
N ALA A 9 -67.85 -82.52 -9.13
CA ALA A 9 -68.57 -81.69 -8.19
C ALA A 9 -70.04 -82.09 -8.27
N SER A 10 -70.43 -82.96 -7.33
CA SER A 10 -71.80 -83.20 -6.90
C SER A 10 -72.64 -81.92 -7.04
N LEU A 11 -73.65 -81.97 -7.90
CA LEU A 11 -74.74 -80.99 -7.87
C LEU A 11 -75.26 -80.93 -6.43
N PRO A 12 -75.36 -79.75 -5.81
CA PRO A 12 -76.17 -79.63 -4.61
C PRO A 12 -77.61 -79.88 -5.00
N ASP A 13 -78.22 -80.85 -4.32
CA ASP A 13 -79.63 -81.19 -4.42
C ASP A 13 -80.45 -79.91 -4.21
N LEU A 14 -80.99 -79.37 -5.30
CA LEU A 14 -81.84 -78.18 -5.28
C LEU A 14 -83.04 -78.50 -4.40
N PRO A 15 -83.33 -77.71 -3.34
CA PRO A 15 -84.52 -77.93 -2.56
C PRO A 15 -85.72 -77.87 -3.50
N ARG A 16 -86.48 -78.97 -3.55
CA ARG A 16 -87.78 -79.03 -4.22
C ARG A 16 -88.66 -77.95 -3.58
N TYR A 17 -88.75 -76.80 -4.23
CA TYR A 17 -89.66 -75.75 -3.85
C TYR A 17 -91.08 -76.32 -3.89
N SER A 18 -91.63 -76.53 -2.70
CA SER A 18 -93.04 -76.80 -2.49
C SER A 18 -93.84 -75.70 -3.20
N LEU A 19 -94.61 -76.10 -4.21
CA LEU A 19 -95.67 -75.29 -4.82
C LEU A 19 -96.75 -75.03 -3.76
N ALA A 20 -96.56 -73.99 -2.95
CA ALA A 20 -97.64 -73.34 -2.24
C ALA A 20 -98.31 -72.33 -3.19
N LYS A 21 -99.55 -72.62 -3.61
CA LYS A 21 -100.44 -71.67 -4.31
C LYS A 21 -101.17 -70.78 -3.27
N PRO A 22 -101.80 -69.64 -3.64
CA PRO A 22 -101.19 -68.44 -4.22
C PRO A 22 -101.85 -67.16 -3.63
N TYR A 23 -101.32 -66.50 -2.59
CA TYR A 23 -101.84 -65.17 -2.17
C TYR A 23 -100.79 -64.30 -1.45
N THR A 24 -99.59 -64.10 -2.01
CA THR A 24 -99.03 -62.75 -1.91
C THR A 24 -99.86 -61.91 -2.85
N THR A 25 -100.68 -61.01 -2.29
CA THR A 25 -101.63 -60.20 -3.07
C THR A 25 -100.89 -59.63 -4.28
N SER A 26 -101.48 -59.65 -5.48
CA SER A 26 -100.88 -59.13 -6.74
C SER A 26 -100.17 -57.76 -6.56
N TYR A 27 -100.66 -56.99 -5.60
CA TYR A 27 -100.09 -55.76 -5.09
C TYR A 27 -98.67 -55.87 -4.47
N GLU A 28 -98.36 -56.87 -3.64
CA GLU A 28 -97.03 -57.07 -3.04
C GLU A 28 -95.97 -57.42 -4.08
N ILE A 29 -96.32 -58.28 -5.02
CA ILE A 29 -95.46 -58.62 -6.17
C ILE A 29 -95.21 -57.36 -7.01
N SER A 30 -96.27 -56.60 -7.31
CA SER A 30 -96.14 -55.34 -8.07
C SER A 30 -95.25 -54.31 -7.35
N ARG A 31 -95.40 -54.17 -6.03
CA ARG A 31 -94.57 -53.28 -5.20
C ARG A 31 -93.10 -53.72 -5.19
N PHE A 32 -92.83 -55.02 -5.09
CA PHE A 32 -91.48 -55.56 -5.16
C PHE A 32 -90.83 -55.30 -6.52
N LEU A 33 -91.54 -55.57 -7.62
CA LEU A 33 -91.07 -55.27 -8.97
C LEU A 33 -90.80 -53.78 -9.17
N GLN A 34 -91.66 -52.90 -8.65
CA GLN A 34 -91.44 -51.46 -8.66
C GLN A 34 -90.18 -51.06 -7.89
N LYS A 35 -89.90 -51.72 -6.77
CA LYS A 35 -88.67 -51.50 -5.98
C LYS A 35 -87.43 -51.94 -6.76
N CYS A 36 -87.44 -53.14 -7.34
CA CYS A 36 -86.33 -53.63 -8.17
C CYS A 36 -86.09 -52.73 -9.39
N GLN A 37 -87.15 -52.23 -10.02
CA GLN A 37 -87.04 -51.28 -11.12
C GLN A 37 -86.38 -49.97 -10.66
N LYS A 38 -86.81 -49.40 -9.53
CA LYS A 38 -86.19 -48.19 -8.96
C LYS A 38 -84.72 -48.41 -8.61
N GLU A 39 -84.38 -49.54 -7.99
CA GLU A 39 -82.99 -49.87 -7.63
C GLU A 39 -82.11 -50.05 -8.87
N ARG A 40 -82.62 -50.70 -9.92
CA ARG A 40 -81.94 -50.84 -11.21
C ARG A 40 -81.71 -49.47 -11.86
N ASP A 41 -82.74 -48.63 -11.92
CA ASP A 41 -82.66 -47.31 -12.55
C ASP A 41 -81.73 -46.36 -11.74
N GLU A 42 -81.66 -46.51 -10.42
CA GLU A 42 -80.70 -45.81 -9.57
C GLU A 42 -79.26 -46.32 -9.76
N ALA A 43 -79.06 -47.64 -9.85
CA ALA A 43 -77.76 -48.24 -10.15
C ALA A 43 -77.24 -47.77 -11.52
N TYR A 44 -78.11 -47.71 -12.53
CA TYR A 44 -77.78 -47.18 -13.85
C TYR A 44 -77.35 -45.71 -13.79
N ARG A 45 -78.10 -44.85 -13.08
CA ARG A 45 -77.70 -43.43 -12.88
C ARG A 45 -76.37 -43.30 -12.13
N ARG A 46 -76.10 -44.14 -11.13
CA ARG A 46 -74.82 -44.14 -10.41
C ARG A 46 -73.66 -44.58 -11.31
N GLU A 47 -73.87 -45.59 -12.14
CA GLU A 47 -72.89 -46.05 -13.11
C GLU A 47 -72.58 -44.97 -14.16
N GLU A 48 -73.61 -44.32 -14.69
CA GLU A 48 -73.47 -43.24 -15.66
C GLU A 48 -72.66 -42.07 -15.10
N LEU A 49 -72.97 -41.62 -13.87
CA LEU A 49 -72.20 -40.58 -13.18
C LEU A 49 -70.74 -40.99 -12.92
N ALA A 50 -70.50 -42.25 -12.56
CA ALA A 50 -69.14 -42.76 -12.34
C ALA A 50 -68.35 -42.81 -13.66
N ARG A 51 -68.98 -43.23 -14.75
CA ARG A 51 -68.41 -43.28 -16.09
C ARG A 51 -68.07 -41.88 -16.61
N ASP A 52 -68.96 -40.91 -16.42
CA ASP A 52 -68.71 -39.52 -16.78
C ASP A 52 -67.56 -38.91 -15.98
N LYS A 53 -67.51 -39.18 -14.67
CA LYS A 53 -66.40 -38.74 -13.82
C LYS A 53 -65.07 -39.34 -14.27
N LEU A 54 -65.06 -40.63 -14.60
CA LEU A 54 -63.88 -41.32 -15.10
C LEU A 54 -63.43 -40.73 -16.44
N ASN A 55 -64.36 -40.51 -17.37
CA ASN A 55 -64.07 -39.92 -18.68
C ASN A 55 -63.48 -38.50 -18.53
N ARG A 56 -64.04 -37.67 -17.63
CA ARG A 56 -63.48 -36.33 -17.34
C ARG A 56 -62.06 -36.42 -16.78
N LEU A 57 -61.83 -37.29 -15.81
CA LEU A 57 -60.49 -37.49 -15.24
C LEU A 57 -59.49 -37.98 -16.29
N GLU A 58 -59.91 -38.90 -17.16
CA GLU A 58 -59.09 -39.40 -18.26
C GLU A 58 -58.73 -38.29 -19.25
N ILE A 59 -59.70 -37.48 -19.68
CA ILE A 59 -59.47 -36.33 -20.57
C ILE A 59 -58.50 -35.33 -19.92
N THR A 60 -58.73 -34.98 -18.64
CA THR A 60 -57.85 -34.06 -17.91
C THR A 60 -56.44 -34.62 -17.79
N ALA A 61 -56.28 -35.89 -17.42
CA ALA A 61 -54.97 -36.53 -17.30
C ALA A 61 -54.24 -36.59 -18.66
N ARG A 62 -54.94 -36.97 -19.74
CA ARG A 62 -54.39 -36.98 -21.10
C ARG A 62 -53.92 -35.59 -21.53
N SER A 63 -54.72 -34.55 -21.26
CA SER A 63 -54.37 -33.16 -21.55
C SER A 63 -53.14 -32.69 -20.77
N GLN A 64 -53.10 -32.92 -19.46
CA GLN A 64 -51.96 -32.56 -18.61
C GLN A 64 -50.67 -33.27 -19.04
N ILE A 65 -50.75 -34.57 -19.38
CA ILE A 65 -49.59 -35.31 -19.89
C ILE A 65 -49.09 -34.71 -21.20
N GLN A 66 -49.99 -34.30 -22.09
CA GLN A 66 -49.62 -33.66 -23.35
C GLN A 66 -48.95 -32.30 -23.14
N GLU A 67 -49.48 -31.47 -22.24
CA GLU A 67 -48.89 -30.18 -21.87
C GLU A 67 -47.50 -30.34 -21.24
N LEU A 68 -47.31 -31.32 -20.34
CA LEU A 68 -46.01 -31.60 -19.76
C LEU A 68 -45.02 -32.10 -20.82
N LYS A 69 -45.47 -32.90 -21.78
CA LYS A 69 -44.64 -33.34 -22.91
C LYS A 69 -44.21 -32.17 -23.79
N THR A 70 -45.06 -31.19 -24.05
CA THR A 70 -44.67 -30.00 -24.83
C THR A 70 -43.67 -29.16 -24.05
N LYS A 71 -43.93 -28.87 -22.77
CA LYS A 71 -43.00 -28.12 -21.89
C LYS A 71 -41.63 -28.80 -21.79
N LEU A 72 -41.59 -30.13 -21.65
CA LEU A 72 -40.32 -30.87 -21.61
C LEU A 72 -39.53 -30.73 -22.92
N LYS A 73 -40.21 -30.77 -24.07
CA LYS A 73 -39.58 -30.56 -25.37
C LYS A 73 -39.03 -29.14 -25.50
N GLU A 74 -39.79 -28.14 -25.08
CA GLU A 74 -39.38 -26.73 -25.09
C GLU A 74 -38.12 -26.52 -24.22
N VAL A 75 -38.16 -26.94 -22.96
CA VAL A 75 -37.01 -26.83 -22.03
C VAL A 75 -35.79 -27.59 -22.56
N THR A 76 -35.98 -28.76 -23.17
CA THR A 76 -34.87 -29.52 -23.78
C THR A 76 -34.25 -28.76 -24.96
N ASN A 77 -35.06 -28.10 -25.78
CA ASN A 77 -34.60 -27.30 -26.91
C ASN A 77 -33.88 -26.04 -26.44
N GLU A 78 -34.42 -25.35 -25.43
CA GLU A 78 -33.80 -24.20 -24.79
C GLU A 78 -32.45 -24.56 -24.16
N SER A 79 -32.36 -25.68 -23.44
CA SER A 79 -31.11 -26.19 -22.87
C SER A 79 -30.05 -26.44 -23.94
N LYS A 80 -30.43 -27.05 -25.07
CA LYS A 80 -29.53 -27.25 -26.22
C LYS A 80 -29.09 -25.93 -26.84
N ALA A 81 -30.00 -24.97 -27.00
CA ALA A 81 -29.68 -23.65 -27.52
C ALA A 81 -28.71 -22.91 -26.60
N LEU A 82 -28.96 -22.92 -25.29
CA LEU A 82 -28.09 -22.33 -24.28
C LEU A 82 -26.71 -22.97 -24.30
N HIS A 83 -26.61 -24.29 -24.39
CA HIS A 83 -25.33 -24.99 -24.49
C HIS A 83 -24.53 -24.55 -25.72
N ARG A 84 -25.19 -24.38 -26.88
CA ARG A 84 -24.54 -23.85 -28.09
C ARG A 84 -24.06 -22.42 -27.91
N THR A 85 -24.87 -21.56 -27.29
CA THR A 85 -24.51 -20.17 -26.99
C THR A 85 -23.31 -20.11 -26.04
N VAL A 86 -23.31 -20.89 -24.96
CA VAL A 86 -22.17 -20.97 -24.02
C VAL A 86 -20.91 -21.44 -24.74
N LYS A 87 -21.00 -22.48 -25.58
CA LYS A 87 -19.85 -22.97 -26.36
C LYS A 87 -19.31 -21.89 -27.31
N LYS A 88 -20.20 -21.16 -28.00
CA LYS A 88 -19.81 -20.04 -28.87
C LYS A 88 -19.11 -18.94 -28.08
N LEU A 89 -19.71 -18.48 -26.97
CA LEU A 89 -19.12 -17.43 -26.13
C LEU A 89 -17.75 -17.83 -25.57
N ARG A 90 -17.57 -19.09 -25.17
CA ARG A 90 -16.26 -19.59 -24.72
C ARG A 90 -15.21 -19.56 -25.83
N LEU A 91 -15.61 -19.79 -27.07
CA LEU A 91 -14.73 -19.66 -28.23
C LEU A 91 -14.42 -18.19 -28.56
N ASP A 92 -15.44 -17.33 -28.57
CA ASP A 92 -15.31 -15.88 -28.84
C ASP A 92 -14.42 -15.19 -27.80
N LEU A 93 -14.50 -15.62 -26.53
CA LEU A 93 -13.63 -15.16 -25.44
C LEU A 93 -12.22 -15.79 -25.47
N GLY A 94 -11.93 -16.67 -26.43
CA GLY A 94 -10.64 -17.35 -26.55
C GLY A 94 -10.35 -18.38 -25.45
N LEU A 95 -11.34 -18.76 -24.65
CA LEU A 95 -11.17 -19.71 -23.54
C LEU A 95 -10.89 -21.13 -24.06
N GLU A 96 -11.45 -21.50 -25.21
CA GLU A 96 -11.23 -22.83 -25.81
C GLU A 96 -9.84 -22.99 -26.44
N GLY A 97 -9.24 -21.89 -26.92
CA GLY A 97 -7.91 -21.90 -27.54
C GLY A 97 -6.76 -21.87 -26.53
N ASN A 98 -7.03 -21.46 -25.29
CA ASN A 98 -6.00 -21.32 -24.27
C ASN A 98 -5.97 -22.57 -23.36
N PRO A 99 -4.84 -23.30 -23.30
CA PRO A 99 -4.74 -24.51 -22.48
C PRO A 99 -4.99 -24.26 -20.99
N LYS A 100 -4.81 -23.03 -20.49
CA LYS A 100 -5.08 -22.64 -19.11
C LYS A 100 -6.55 -22.76 -18.71
N PHE A 101 -7.46 -22.67 -19.67
CA PHE A 101 -8.92 -22.70 -19.43
C PHE A 101 -9.57 -24.01 -19.89
N LYS A 102 -8.80 -24.93 -20.47
CA LYS A 102 -9.29 -26.25 -20.89
C LYS A 102 -9.75 -27.05 -19.67
N GLY A 103 -11.00 -27.51 -19.70
CA GLY A 103 -11.62 -28.26 -18.59
C GLY A 103 -12.10 -27.41 -17.42
N LYS A 104 -11.82 -26.09 -17.39
CA LYS A 104 -12.35 -25.20 -16.35
C LYS A 104 -13.80 -24.84 -16.61
N MET A 105 -14.59 -24.82 -15.54
CA MET A 105 -15.95 -24.31 -15.62
C MET A 105 -15.94 -22.80 -15.79
N THR A 106 -16.96 -22.26 -16.44
CA THR A 106 -17.12 -20.80 -16.60
C THR A 106 -17.12 -20.08 -15.24
N LYS A 107 -17.64 -20.71 -14.19
CA LYS A 107 -17.62 -20.18 -12.81
C LYS A 107 -16.21 -19.98 -12.27
N ASP A 108 -15.29 -20.92 -12.54
CA ASP A 108 -13.90 -20.84 -12.05
C ASP A 108 -13.17 -19.69 -12.73
N VAL A 109 -13.38 -19.54 -14.05
CA VAL A 109 -12.82 -18.43 -14.83
C VAL A 109 -13.32 -17.08 -14.32
N ILE A 110 -14.63 -16.95 -14.04
CA ILE A 110 -15.20 -15.72 -13.47
C ILE A 110 -14.56 -15.41 -12.12
N LYS A 111 -14.41 -16.40 -11.24
CA LYS A 111 -13.77 -16.21 -9.94
C LYS A 111 -12.33 -15.72 -10.07
N GLU A 112 -11.54 -16.35 -10.95
CA GLU A 112 -10.16 -15.93 -11.22
C GLU A 112 -10.10 -14.49 -11.76
N LEU A 113 -11.05 -14.09 -12.61
CA LEU A 113 -11.12 -12.73 -13.15
C LEU A 113 -11.47 -11.71 -12.05
N GLN A 114 -12.39 -12.04 -11.14
CA GLN A 114 -12.73 -11.20 -9.98
C GLN A 114 -11.54 -11.03 -9.03
N GLU A 115 -10.82 -12.12 -8.72
CA GLU A 115 -9.59 -12.05 -7.91
C GLU A 115 -8.54 -11.16 -8.58
N LYS A 116 -8.42 -11.21 -9.92
CA LYS A 116 -7.51 -10.35 -10.68
C LYS A 116 -7.96 -8.88 -10.70
N GLU A 117 -9.26 -8.62 -10.81
CA GLU A 117 -9.82 -7.27 -10.71
C GLU A 117 -9.56 -6.63 -9.35
N GLU A 118 -9.74 -7.39 -8.26
CA GLU A 118 -9.39 -6.95 -6.92
C GLU A 118 -7.89 -6.65 -6.79
N GLN A 119 -7.03 -7.53 -7.34
CA GLN A 119 -5.58 -7.32 -7.35
C GLN A 119 -5.21 -6.04 -8.11
N CYS A 120 -5.82 -5.80 -9.28
CA CYS A 120 -5.60 -4.58 -10.06
C CYS A 120 -6.06 -3.31 -9.30
N SER A 121 -7.16 -3.41 -8.56
CA SER A 121 -7.67 -2.30 -7.74
C SER A 121 -6.69 -1.94 -6.61
N ARG A 122 -6.15 -2.94 -5.90
CA ARG A 122 -5.11 -2.72 -4.88
C ARG A 122 -3.86 -2.09 -5.46
N LEU A 123 -3.36 -2.62 -6.59
CA LEU A 123 -2.18 -2.06 -7.28
C LEU A 123 -2.40 -0.61 -7.73
N LYS A 124 -3.62 -0.26 -8.14
CA LYS A 124 -3.97 1.12 -8.51
C LYS A 124 -3.91 2.04 -7.30
N GLU A 125 -4.43 1.60 -6.14
CA GLU A 125 -4.35 2.35 -4.88
C GLU A 125 -2.89 2.54 -4.43
N ASP A 126 -2.09 1.48 -4.42
CA ASP A 126 -0.67 1.51 -4.08
C ASP A 126 0.11 2.47 -4.98
N ASN A 127 -0.12 2.40 -6.29
CA ASN A 127 0.52 3.30 -7.25
C ASN A 127 0.08 4.77 -7.03
N GLY A 128 -1.18 4.99 -6.66
CA GLY A 128 -1.68 6.30 -6.22
C GLY A 128 -0.93 6.82 -5.00
N ALA A 129 -0.75 5.98 -3.97
CA ALA A 129 -0.03 6.34 -2.76
C ALA A 129 1.45 6.65 -3.04
N LEU A 130 2.12 5.83 -3.85
CA LEU A 130 3.50 6.08 -4.29
C LEU A 130 3.63 7.37 -5.09
N SER A 131 2.67 7.68 -5.97
CA SER A 131 2.64 8.95 -6.71
C SER A 131 2.56 10.16 -5.80
N VAL A 132 1.76 10.09 -4.73
CA VAL A 132 1.66 11.15 -3.71
C VAL A 132 2.99 11.30 -2.95
N GLN A 133 3.61 10.19 -2.54
CA GLN A 133 4.92 10.22 -1.86
C GLN A 133 6.01 10.81 -2.75
N LEU A 134 6.04 10.43 -4.04
CA LEU A 134 6.97 10.98 -5.01
C LEU A 134 6.81 12.50 -5.13
N LYS A 135 5.57 12.99 -5.25
CA LYS A 135 5.28 14.43 -5.29
C LYS A 135 5.71 15.16 -4.01
N ALA A 136 5.61 14.51 -2.85
CA ALA A 136 6.06 15.05 -1.58
C ALA A 136 7.60 15.09 -1.45
N MET A 137 8.32 14.15 -2.05
CA MET A 137 9.80 14.12 -2.03
C MET A 137 10.45 15.16 -2.95
N ILE A 138 9.83 15.48 -4.09
CA ILE A 138 10.35 16.49 -5.05
C ILE A 138 10.71 17.83 -4.37
N PRO A 139 9.83 18.48 -3.58
CA PRO A 139 10.17 19.75 -2.93
C PRO A 139 11.28 19.60 -1.90
N VAL A 140 11.37 18.47 -1.18
CA VAL A 140 12.45 18.19 -0.24
C VAL A 140 13.79 18.12 -0.97
N ILE A 141 13.89 17.34 -2.05
CA ILE A 141 15.10 17.24 -2.87
C ILE A 141 15.50 18.60 -3.43
N THR A 142 14.53 19.36 -3.95
CA THR A 142 14.76 20.69 -4.51
C THR A 142 15.27 21.66 -3.43
N GLN A 143 14.71 21.61 -2.23
CA GLN A 143 15.14 22.44 -1.11
C GLN A 143 16.54 22.06 -0.63
N THR A 144 16.85 20.76 -0.53
CA THR A 144 18.18 20.27 -0.18
C THR A 144 19.23 20.70 -1.21
N GLN A 145 18.91 20.65 -2.51
CA GLN A 145 19.79 21.14 -3.56
C GLN A 145 20.08 22.64 -3.44
N LYS A 146 19.05 23.45 -3.14
CA LYS A 146 19.22 24.89 -2.88
C LYS A 146 20.13 25.15 -1.68
N GLN A 147 19.91 24.44 -0.57
CA GLN A 147 20.72 24.56 0.64
C GLN A 147 22.17 24.15 0.39
N LYS A 148 22.39 23.05 -0.35
CA LYS A 148 23.72 22.61 -0.76
C LYS A 148 24.45 23.71 -1.55
N ALA A 149 23.80 24.28 -2.57
CA ALA A 149 24.41 25.33 -3.39
C ALA A 149 24.78 26.58 -2.57
N GLU A 150 23.96 26.96 -1.60
CA GLU A 150 24.26 28.07 -0.70
C GLU A 150 25.47 27.77 0.21
N VAL A 151 25.54 26.57 0.78
CA VAL A 151 26.70 26.16 1.59
C VAL A 151 27.97 26.09 0.76
N GLU A 152 27.91 25.57 -0.47
CA GLU A 152 29.05 25.57 -1.40
C GLU A 152 29.52 26.98 -1.73
N LYS A 153 28.60 27.93 -1.93
CA LYS A 153 28.94 29.35 -2.14
C LYS A 153 29.60 29.96 -0.91
N GLN A 154 29.12 29.65 0.30
CA GLN A 154 29.72 30.12 1.55
C GLN A 154 31.11 29.53 1.77
N LEU A 155 31.31 28.26 1.42
CA LEU A 155 32.60 27.60 1.47
C LEU A 155 33.61 28.28 0.52
N GLN A 156 33.24 28.46 -0.75
CA GLN A 156 34.10 29.14 -1.72
C GLN A 156 34.45 30.58 -1.31
N ASN A 157 33.50 31.28 -0.66
CA ASN A 157 33.77 32.62 -0.15
C ASN A 157 34.75 32.62 1.02
N SER A 158 34.63 31.64 1.91
CA SER A 158 35.56 31.44 3.02
C SER A 158 36.95 31.07 2.53
N GLU A 159 37.05 30.17 1.53
CA GLU A 159 38.32 29.77 0.90
C GLU A 159 39.03 30.97 0.25
N ARG A 160 38.30 31.79 -0.53
CA ARG A 160 38.85 33.02 -1.11
C ARG A 160 39.40 33.97 -0.06
N LYS A 161 38.64 34.21 1.01
CA LYS A 161 39.07 35.07 2.12
C LYS A 161 40.31 34.51 2.83
N LEU A 162 40.39 33.19 2.98
CA LEU A 162 41.56 32.53 3.56
C LEU A 162 42.81 32.73 2.69
N GLN A 163 42.66 32.60 1.37
CA GLN A 163 43.74 32.84 0.41
C GLN A 163 44.19 34.30 0.42
N GLU A 164 43.28 35.26 0.49
CA GLU A 164 43.58 36.69 0.65
C GLU A 164 44.41 36.95 1.92
N LEU A 165 43.95 36.43 3.07
CA LEU A 165 44.66 36.56 4.35
C LEU A 165 46.03 35.88 4.33
N GLN A 166 46.16 34.74 3.64
CA GLN A 166 47.43 34.05 3.48
C GLN A 166 48.42 34.88 2.65
N ASN A 167 47.96 35.52 1.57
CA ASN A 167 48.77 36.40 0.75
C ASN A 167 49.19 37.66 1.53
N GLU A 168 48.27 38.26 2.29
CA GLU A 168 48.56 39.43 3.13
C GLU A 168 49.57 39.11 4.24
N ASN A 169 49.43 37.96 4.89
CA ASN A 169 50.38 37.48 5.89
C ASN A 169 51.76 37.23 5.28
N HIS A 170 51.82 36.60 4.10
CA HIS A 170 53.07 36.39 3.38
C HIS A 170 53.76 37.72 3.04
N HIS A 171 53.01 38.68 2.51
CA HIS A 171 53.53 40.01 2.19
C HIS A 171 54.04 40.75 3.44
N THR A 172 53.28 40.71 4.54
CA THR A 172 53.68 41.33 5.82
C THR A 172 54.92 40.67 6.41
N SER A 173 55.00 39.34 6.33
CA SER A 173 56.18 38.58 6.74
C SER A 173 57.42 38.94 5.92
N GLN A 174 57.25 39.16 4.62
CA GLN A 174 58.33 39.60 3.73
C GLN A 174 58.82 41.01 4.10
N LEU A 175 57.91 41.97 4.26
CA LEU A 175 58.25 43.34 4.68
C LEU A 175 58.98 43.36 6.03
N LEU A 176 58.56 42.50 6.98
CA LEU A 176 59.24 42.38 8.26
C LEU A 176 60.68 41.87 8.11
N GLN A 177 60.91 40.88 7.25
CA GLN A 177 62.25 40.38 6.94
C GLN A 177 63.11 41.44 6.24
N ASP A 178 62.55 42.20 5.29
CA ASP A 178 63.24 43.29 4.60
C ASP A 178 63.65 44.38 5.60
N SER A 179 62.73 44.83 6.46
CA SER A 179 63.00 45.82 7.51
C SER A 179 64.01 45.33 8.56
N GLN A 180 64.05 44.03 8.83
CA GLN A 180 65.09 43.45 9.69
C GLN A 180 66.47 43.48 9.00
N ARG A 181 66.56 43.12 7.71
CA ARG A 181 67.80 43.23 6.93
C ARG A 181 68.33 44.66 6.88
N GLU A 182 67.48 45.65 6.62
CA GLU A 182 67.87 47.06 6.61
C GLU A 182 68.44 47.52 7.96
N ARG A 183 67.81 47.10 9.08
CA ARG A 183 68.32 47.39 10.42
C ARG A 183 69.69 46.77 10.68
N ASP A 184 69.88 45.51 10.27
CA ASP A 184 71.15 44.80 10.42
C ASP A 184 72.26 45.45 9.56
N GLU A 185 71.93 45.92 8.36
CA GLU A 185 72.85 46.65 7.48
C GLU A 185 73.22 48.02 8.06
N PHE A 186 72.23 48.76 8.57
CA PHE A 186 72.45 50.03 9.24
C PHE A 186 73.33 49.86 10.49
N GLU A 187 73.10 48.83 11.30
CA GLU A 187 73.92 48.52 12.47
C GLU A 187 75.37 48.23 12.06
N LYS A 188 75.59 47.43 11.01
CA LYS A 188 76.93 47.18 10.46
C LYS A 188 77.62 48.47 10.01
N ALA A 189 76.91 49.32 9.25
CA ALA A 189 77.43 50.60 8.80
C ALA A 189 77.77 51.54 9.97
N TYR A 190 76.90 51.59 10.98
CA TYR A 190 77.12 52.36 12.20
C TYR A 190 78.36 51.88 12.97
N ILE A 191 78.56 50.57 13.10
CA ILE A 191 79.75 49.98 13.74
C ILE A 191 81.02 50.38 12.99
N ILE A 192 81.02 50.31 11.65
CA ILE A 192 82.17 50.71 10.82
C ILE A 192 82.49 52.20 11.00
N LEU A 193 81.47 53.07 10.93
CA LEU A 193 81.63 54.50 11.12
C LEU A 193 82.14 54.85 12.53
N LYS A 194 81.63 54.18 13.55
CA LYS A 194 82.08 54.41 14.93
C LYS A 194 83.54 54.03 15.11
N LYS A 195 83.97 52.90 14.55
CA LYS A 195 85.38 52.48 14.56
C LYS A 195 86.28 53.51 13.86
N SER A 196 85.89 54.00 12.67
CA SER A 196 86.70 54.99 11.95
C SER A 196 86.79 56.33 12.70
N ILE A 197 85.72 56.76 13.37
CA ILE A 197 85.74 57.96 14.24
C ILE A 197 86.66 57.75 15.45
N ASP A 198 86.60 56.58 16.09
CA ASP A 198 87.45 56.28 17.26
C ASP A 198 88.94 56.18 16.87
N GLU A 199 89.24 55.62 15.70
CA GLU A 199 90.60 55.64 15.11
C GLU A 199 91.06 57.08 14.81
N ALA A 200 90.20 57.91 14.19
CA ALA A 200 90.51 59.32 13.94
C ALA A 200 90.77 60.11 15.24
N LYS A 201 90.00 59.84 16.31
CA LYS A 201 90.23 60.42 17.64
C LYS A 201 91.56 59.96 18.25
N GLN A 202 91.97 58.71 18.06
CA GLN A 202 93.29 58.25 18.48
C GLN A 202 94.42 58.94 17.70
N HIS A 203 94.23 59.25 16.42
CA HIS A 203 95.19 60.02 15.63
C HIS A 203 95.30 61.49 16.07
N VAL A 204 94.18 62.15 16.40
CA VAL A 204 94.17 63.53 16.93
C VAL A 204 94.76 63.60 18.34
N ASN A 205 94.51 62.61 19.19
CA ASN A 205 95.12 62.56 20.53
C ASN A 205 96.62 62.22 20.50
N ARG A 206 97.14 61.64 19.42
CA ARG A 206 98.59 61.44 19.21
C ARG A 206 99.30 62.68 18.66
N SER A 207 98.61 63.63 18.03
CA SER A 207 99.21 64.85 17.49
C SER A 207 99.12 66.06 18.42
N VAL A 208 98.41 65.97 19.54
CA VAL A 208 98.29 67.04 20.54
C VAL A 208 98.92 66.59 21.86
N GLN A 209 100.24 66.43 21.87
CA GLN A 209 101.02 66.32 23.10
C GLN A 209 102.17 67.34 23.10
N THR A 210 101.82 68.63 23.14
CA THR A 210 102.68 69.69 23.68
C THR A 210 101.82 70.88 24.12
N THR A 211 101.86 71.16 25.45
CA THR A 211 101.89 72.48 26.14
C THR A 211 101.13 73.64 25.47
N THR A 212 100.15 74.34 26.06
CA THR A 212 99.86 74.77 27.46
C THR A 212 98.51 75.50 27.47
N SER A 213 97.89 75.64 28.64
CA SER A 213 96.95 76.70 29.10
C SER A 213 95.46 76.36 29.36
N ILE A 214 94.91 77.17 30.28
CA ILE A 214 93.78 77.00 31.22
C ILE A 214 92.41 77.40 30.57
N PRO A 215 91.28 77.56 31.31
CA PRO A 215 90.09 76.69 31.44
C PRO A 215 88.84 77.17 30.67
N VAL A 216 87.78 76.34 30.51
CA VAL A 216 86.39 76.83 30.39
C VAL A 216 85.38 75.82 30.97
N SER A 217 84.66 76.22 32.01
CA SER A 217 83.40 75.63 32.44
C SER A 217 82.29 75.99 31.46
N MET A 218 81.37 75.07 31.14
CA MET A 218 79.95 75.42 30.97
C MET A 218 79.08 74.16 31.04
N GLN A 219 78.15 74.19 31.98
CA GLN A 219 76.97 73.34 32.04
C GLN A 219 76.14 73.44 30.76
N SER A 220 75.53 72.33 30.33
CA SER A 220 74.12 72.37 29.95
C SER A 220 73.46 71.00 30.09
N SER A 221 72.47 70.98 30.96
CA SER A 221 71.49 69.94 31.21
C SER A 221 70.57 69.73 30.00
N ILE A 222 70.36 68.49 29.57
CA ILE A 222 69.14 68.10 28.85
C ILE A 222 68.47 66.95 29.59
N LYS A 223 67.30 67.29 30.13
CA LYS A 223 66.31 66.47 30.81
C LYS A 223 65.87 65.29 29.93
N ARG A 224 65.76 64.09 30.49
CA ARG A 224 64.77 63.10 30.04
C ARG A 224 63.69 63.01 31.11
N ILE A 225 62.52 63.58 30.80
CA ILE A 225 61.24 63.31 31.48
C ILE A 225 60.50 62.21 30.66
N PRO A 226 59.36 61.69 31.12
CA PRO A 226 59.19 60.37 31.71
C PRO A 226 58.56 59.36 30.75
N ARG A 227 58.65 58.08 31.12
CA ARG A 227 57.93 56.98 30.48
C ARG A 227 56.51 56.94 31.05
N ASP A 228 55.58 57.60 30.37
CA ASP A 228 54.15 57.41 30.63
C ASP A 228 53.57 56.43 29.61
N THR A 229 53.23 55.24 30.13
CA THR A 229 52.21 54.36 29.55
C THR A 229 50.83 54.99 29.71
N PRO A 230 49.94 54.82 28.73
CA PRO A 230 48.63 54.26 29.04
C PRO A 230 48.21 53.28 27.92
N SER A 231 47.27 52.36 28.09
CA SER A 231 46.46 51.90 29.20
C SER A 231 45.68 50.77 28.53
N SER A 232 45.90 49.54 28.98
CA SER A 232 44.89 48.50 28.79
C SER A 232 43.67 48.90 29.61
N GLN A 233 42.55 49.24 28.96
CA GLN A 233 41.25 49.03 29.59
C GLN A 233 40.08 49.06 28.59
N SER A 234 39.31 47.96 28.66
CA SER A 234 37.86 47.85 28.40
C SER A 234 37.41 47.93 26.94
N PHE A 235 36.58 47.02 26.43
CA PHE A 235 35.29 46.64 27.02
C PHE A 235 35.01 45.13 27.05
N GLN A 236 34.55 44.70 28.22
CA GLN A 236 33.67 43.55 28.38
C GLN A 236 32.31 43.84 27.73
N ALA A 237 31.71 42.83 27.10
CA ALA A 237 30.25 42.67 27.13
C ALA A 237 29.88 41.19 26.95
N ARG A 238 29.51 40.57 28.07
CA ARG A 238 28.75 39.33 28.16
C ARG A 238 27.47 39.42 27.31
N ARG A 239 27.13 38.35 26.58
CA ARG A 239 25.81 37.70 26.74
C ARG A 239 25.96 36.19 26.66
N LYS A 240 25.52 35.55 27.74
CA LYS A 240 25.22 34.13 27.84
C LYS A 240 24.22 33.78 26.73
N ILE A 241 24.52 32.76 25.93
CA ILE A 241 23.50 32.08 25.14
C ILE A 241 23.40 30.67 25.73
N SER A 242 22.20 30.38 26.22
CA SER A 242 21.76 29.09 26.75
C SER A 242 22.08 27.99 25.75
N LEU A 243 22.80 26.97 26.19
CA LEU A 243 22.81 25.67 25.53
C LEU A 243 21.69 24.86 26.17
N ASP A 244 20.48 25.00 25.64
CA ASP A 244 19.44 24.00 25.83
C ASP A 244 19.67 22.90 24.78
N PRO A 245 19.92 21.64 25.18
CA PRO A 245 19.92 20.53 24.25
C PRO A 245 18.47 20.15 23.91
N PRO A 246 18.12 19.87 22.65
CA PRO A 246 16.89 19.15 22.37
C PRO A 246 17.09 17.69 22.80
N ASN A 247 16.29 17.32 23.80
CA ASN A 247 16.03 15.96 24.27
C ASN A 247 16.00 14.92 23.15
N HIS A 248 16.86 13.91 23.27
CA HIS A 248 16.54 12.57 22.81
C HIS A 248 15.68 11.90 23.88
N SER A 249 14.39 11.73 23.58
CA SER A 249 13.55 10.74 24.25
C SER A 249 13.07 9.74 23.19
N ALA A 250 13.57 8.52 23.35
CA ALA A 250 13.12 7.35 22.67
C ALA A 250 11.68 6.96 23.08
N THR A 251 11.12 6.07 22.28
CA THR A 251 10.15 5.00 22.65
C THR A 251 8.69 5.36 22.94
N THR A 252 7.82 4.92 22.03
CA THR A 252 6.78 3.87 22.21
C THR A 252 6.09 3.75 20.84
N ASP A 253 6.45 2.79 19.99
CA ASP A 253 6.07 1.37 20.04
C ASP A 253 4.69 1.11 20.67
N ARG A 254 3.66 1.06 19.81
CA ARG A 254 2.47 0.22 20.02
C ARG A 254 1.77 -0.05 18.69
N SER A 255 2.35 -1.00 17.95
CA SER A 255 1.66 -1.76 16.93
C SER A 255 0.66 -2.71 17.62
N THR A 256 -0.64 -2.43 17.50
CA THR A 256 -1.69 -3.39 17.83
C THR A 256 -1.95 -4.30 16.63
N HIS A 257 -1.04 -5.25 16.43
CA HIS A 257 -1.29 -6.42 15.58
C HIS A 257 -2.28 -7.34 16.31
N LYS A 258 -3.51 -7.47 15.80
CA LYS A 258 -4.43 -8.55 16.20
C LYS A 258 -4.03 -9.83 15.43
N PRO A 259 -3.83 -10.98 16.11
CA PRO A 259 -3.66 -12.25 15.43
C PRO A 259 -5.02 -12.84 15.02
N TYR A 260 -5.00 -13.50 13.87
CA TYR A 260 -6.04 -14.38 13.36
C TYR A 260 -6.37 -15.48 14.39
N LEU A 261 -7.65 -15.60 14.75
CA LEU A 261 -8.22 -16.83 15.28
C LEU A 261 -8.49 -17.77 14.09
N SER A 262 -7.62 -18.76 13.94
CA SER A 262 -7.91 -19.97 13.18
C SER A 262 -8.86 -20.82 14.03
N THR A 263 -10.09 -21.01 13.56
CA THR A 263 -10.98 -22.04 14.07
C THR A 263 -11.07 -23.13 13.02
N ALA A 264 -10.52 -24.28 13.38
CA ALA A 264 -10.73 -25.56 12.73
C ALA A 264 -12.10 -26.11 13.15
N HIS A 265 -12.90 -26.50 12.16
CA HIS A 265 -13.95 -27.52 12.25
C HIS A 265 -13.75 -28.35 10.95
N SER A 266 -13.33 -29.62 11.03
CA SER A 266 -14.13 -30.80 11.42
C SER A 266 -15.46 -30.85 10.70
#